data_AF-A0A3P7DV98-F1
#
_entry.id   AF-A0A3P7DV98-F1
#
_cell.length_a   1.000
_cell.length_b   1.000
_cell.length_c   1.000
_cell.angle_alpha   90.00
_cell.angle_beta   90.00
_cell.angle_gamma   90.00
#
_symmetry.space_group_name_H-M   'P 1'
#
loop_
_entity.id
_entity.type
_entity.pdbx_description
1 polymer ?
#
loop_
_entity_poly.entity_id
_entity_poly.type
_entity_poly.pdbx_seq_one_letter_code
_entity_poly.pdbx_strand_id
1 'polypeptide(L)'
;MGMFDAVVASEIIEHVADVELFVESCIQLVRKNGTLFFTTINKTVVSRLTAVWMAERVLGIVPPGIHNWSKFIEPKFLRMILEENGCSVRLLHGMIYNPLTNHWSWNRSTSINYALVAIKN
;
A
#
# COMPACT_ATOMS: atom_id res chain seq x y z
N MET A 1 4.42 -24.89 2.09
CA MET A 1 3.14 -24.55 1.43
C MET A 1 2.52 -23.43 2.26
N GLY A 2 1.99 -22.36 1.63
CA GLY A 2 1.34 -21.29 2.39
C GLY A 2 0.09 -21.81 3.12
N MET A 3 -0.19 -21.26 4.29
CA MET A 3 -1.21 -21.75 5.22
C MET A 3 -2.50 -20.93 5.19
N PHE A 4 -2.42 -19.67 4.79
CA PHE A 4 -3.53 -18.74 4.91
C PHE A 4 -4.30 -18.59 3.59
N ASP A 5 -5.62 -18.49 3.68
CA ASP A 5 -6.49 -18.14 2.54
C ASP A 5 -6.21 -16.73 2.03
N ALA A 6 -5.85 -15.82 2.93
CA ALA A 6 -5.50 -14.45 2.60
C ALA A 6 -4.46 -13.85 3.55
N VAL A 7 -3.75 -12.83 3.07
CA VAL A 7 -2.84 -11.99 3.84
C VAL A 7 -3.20 -10.53 3.59
N VAL A 8 -3.27 -9.73 4.65
CA VAL A 8 -3.54 -8.28 4.59
C VAL A 8 -2.34 -7.53 5.16
N ALA A 9 -1.66 -6.77 4.32
CA ALA A 9 -0.58 -5.86 4.68
C ALA A 9 -1.03 -4.42 4.45
N SER A 10 -1.63 -3.81 5.47
CA SER A 10 -2.24 -2.48 5.38
C SER A 10 -1.33 -1.41 5.99
N GLU A 11 -1.02 -0.37 5.21
CA GLU A 11 -0.23 0.83 5.58
C GLU A 11 1.05 0.49 6.35
N ILE A 12 1.80 -0.50 5.83
CA ILE A 12 2.99 -1.01 6.51
C ILE A 12 4.21 -1.13 5.59
N ILE A 13 4.01 -1.35 4.28
CA ILE A 13 5.12 -1.64 3.37
C ILE A 13 6.04 -0.44 3.13
N GLU A 14 5.55 0.78 3.34
CA GLU A 14 6.34 2.01 3.32
C GLU A 14 7.23 2.18 4.58
N HIS A 15 7.00 1.37 5.61
CA HIS A 15 7.73 1.44 6.88
C HIS A 15 8.78 0.32 7.03
N VAL A 16 8.71 -0.73 6.21
CA VAL A 16 9.68 -1.83 6.29
C VAL A 16 11.04 -1.42 5.72
N ALA A 17 12.10 -2.12 6.14
CA ALA A 17 13.45 -1.88 5.64
C ALA A 17 13.68 -2.46 4.24
N ASP A 18 13.12 -3.65 3.99
CA ASP A 18 13.23 -4.39 2.74
C ASP A 18 11.83 -4.74 2.24
N VAL A 19 11.37 -4.01 1.23
CA VAL A 19 10.03 -4.14 0.67
C VAL A 19 9.87 -5.45 -0.09
N GLU A 20 10.88 -5.85 -0.85
CA GLU A 20 10.86 -7.07 -1.66
C GLU A 20 10.77 -8.28 -0.74
N LEU A 21 11.66 -8.40 0.24
CA LEU A 21 11.64 -9.48 1.22
C LEU A 21 10.31 -9.56 1.98
N PHE A 22 9.74 -8.40 2.36
CA PHE A 22 8.47 -8.37 3.07
C PHE A 22 7.31 -8.87 2.20
N VAL A 23 7.23 -8.41 0.95
CA VAL A 23 6.19 -8.84 0.00
C VAL A 23 6.34 -10.33 -0.30
N GLU A 24 7.56 -10.82 -0.53
CA GLU A 24 7.84 -12.24 -0.72
C GLU A 24 7.41 -13.08 0.48
N SER A 25 7.70 -12.62 1.69
CA SER A 25 7.26 -13.27 2.92
C SER A 25 5.73 -13.35 3.00
N CYS A 26 5.02 -12.27 2.66
CA CYS A 26 3.56 -12.29 2.57
C CYS A 26 3.06 -13.33 1.55
N ILE A 27 3.70 -13.42 0.39
CA ILE A 27 3.36 -14.40 -0.67
C ILE A 27 3.63 -15.82 -0.17
N GLN A 28 4.69 -16.07 0.57
CA GLN A 28 4.99 -17.40 1.12
C GLN A 28 3.93 -17.86 2.13
N LEU A 29 3.37 -16.95 2.92
CA LEU A 29 2.33 -17.23 3.90
C LEU A 29 0.99 -17.62 3.26
N VAL A 30 0.65 -17.04 2.10
CA VAL A 30 -0.63 -17.31 1.44
C VAL A 30 -0.60 -18.61 0.61
N ARG A 31 -1.68 -19.38 0.66
CA ARG A 31 -1.82 -20.60 -0.13
C ARG A 31 -1.96 -20.30 -1.62
N LYS A 32 -1.77 -21.33 -2.46
CA LYS A 32 -2.10 -21.26 -3.89
C LYS A 32 -3.57 -20.86 -4.07
N ASN A 33 -3.86 -19.95 -5.00
CA ASN A 33 -5.15 -19.29 -5.20
C ASN A 33 -5.64 -18.43 -4.02
N GLY A 34 -4.80 -18.17 -3.01
CA GLY A 34 -5.13 -17.27 -1.93
C GLY A 34 -4.88 -15.80 -2.29
N THR A 35 -5.42 -14.90 -1.48
CA THR A 35 -5.49 -13.46 -1.80
C THR A 35 -4.54 -12.63 -0.96
N LEU A 36 -3.79 -11.73 -1.58
CA LEU A 36 -3.03 -10.70 -0.89
C LEU A 36 -3.73 -9.35 -1.05
N PHE A 37 -3.86 -8.63 0.06
CA PHE A 37 -4.35 -7.26 0.11
C PHE A 37 -3.22 -6.36 0.60
N PHE A 38 -2.94 -5.30 -0.16
CA PHE A 38 -1.99 -4.27 0.23
C PHE A 38 -2.70 -2.92 0.25
N THR A 39 -2.40 -2.11 1.25
CA THR A 39 -2.68 -0.68 1.21
C THR A 39 -1.42 0.08 1.57
N THR A 40 -1.17 1.21 0.89
CA THR A 40 -0.01 2.07 1.15
C THR A 40 -0.18 3.42 0.45
N ILE A 41 0.79 4.29 0.66
CA ILE A 41 0.90 5.61 0.06
C ILE A 41 1.74 5.54 -1.22
N ASN A 42 1.21 6.08 -2.32
CA ASN A 42 1.89 6.17 -3.60
C ASN A 42 3.00 7.24 -3.55
N LYS A 43 4.10 7.03 -4.25
CA LYS A 43 5.19 8.00 -4.40
C LYS A 43 4.91 8.99 -5.54
N THR A 44 4.03 9.95 -5.29
CA THR A 44 3.74 11.04 -6.24
C THR A 44 4.01 12.41 -5.65
N VAL A 45 4.12 13.44 -6.48
CA VAL A 45 4.19 14.82 -6.01
C VAL A 45 2.97 15.19 -5.18
N VAL A 46 1.79 14.68 -5.56
CA VAL A 46 0.53 14.92 -4.83
C VAL A 46 0.62 14.35 -3.42
N SER A 47 1.06 13.10 -3.26
CA SER A 47 1.17 12.49 -1.92
C SER A 47 2.23 13.17 -1.04
N ARG A 48 3.33 13.68 -1.63
CA ARG A 48 4.31 14.49 -0.89
C ARG A 48 3.66 15.72 -0.26
N LEU A 49 2.80 16.40 -1.02
CA LEU A 49 2.10 17.60 -0.55
C LEU A 49 0.99 17.25 0.45
N THR A 50 0.20 16.21 0.18
CA THR A 50 -0.98 15.89 0.98
C THR A 50 -0.66 15.02 2.20
N ALA A 51 -0.01 13.88 2.01
CA ALA A 51 0.19 12.88 3.06
C ALA A 51 1.36 13.22 4.01
N VAL A 52 2.33 14.02 3.56
CA VAL A 52 3.43 14.48 4.41
C VAL A 52 3.21 15.92 4.85
N TRP A 53 3.20 16.87 3.91
CA TRP A 53 3.20 18.29 4.29
C TRP A 53 1.87 18.73 4.91
N MET A 54 0.72 18.46 4.28
CA MET A 54 -0.58 18.85 4.85
C MET A 54 -0.91 18.06 6.13
N ALA A 55 -0.81 16.73 6.10
CA ALA A 55 -1.24 15.90 7.22
C ALA A 55 -0.38 16.07 8.48
N GLU A 56 0.96 16.15 8.34
CA GLU A 56 1.86 16.27 9.48
C GLU A 56 2.11 17.71 9.91
N ARG A 57 2.31 18.65 8.96
CA ARG A 57 2.79 20.00 9.29
C ARG A 57 1.70 21.06 9.39
N VAL A 58 0.60 20.89 8.66
CA VAL A 58 -0.48 21.89 8.63
C VAL A 58 -1.64 21.47 9.54
N LEU A 59 -2.12 20.24 9.37
CA LEU A 59 -3.31 19.75 10.09
C LEU A 59 -2.96 19.07 11.42
N GLY A 60 -1.72 18.59 11.60
CA GLY A 60 -1.28 17.91 12.82
C GLY A 60 -2.02 16.59 13.11
N ILE A 61 -2.59 15.97 12.09
CA ILE A 61 -3.38 14.72 12.23
C ILE A 61 -2.44 13.52 12.33
N VAL A 62 -1.24 13.63 11.77
CA VAL A 62 -0.20 12.61 11.82
C VAL A 62 1.01 13.21 12.56
N PRO A 63 1.61 12.48 13.52
CA PRO A 63 2.84 12.95 14.16
C PRO A 63 3.94 13.26 13.13
N PRO A 64 4.72 14.33 13.33
CA PRO A 64 5.81 14.67 12.42
C PRO A 64 6.83 13.53 12.27
N GLY A 65 7.23 13.23 11.05
CA GLY A 65 8.28 12.26 10.74
C GLY A 65 7.82 10.82 10.59
N ILE A 66 6.51 10.55 10.65
CA ILE A 66 5.94 9.23 10.38
C ILE A 66 6.11 8.86 8.90
N HIS A 67 5.86 9.80 7.99
CA HIS A 67 5.97 9.55 6.56
C HIS A 67 7.25 10.13 5.96
N ASN A 68 8.07 9.24 5.42
CA ASN A 68 9.15 9.63 4.51
C ASN A 68 8.72 9.36 3.07
N TRP A 69 8.49 10.43 2.30
CA TRP A 69 8.09 10.33 0.89
C TRP A 69 9.05 9.47 0.04
N SER A 70 10.34 9.39 0.39
CA SER A 70 11.29 8.54 -0.34
C SER A 70 10.97 7.05 -0.22
N LYS A 71 10.27 6.64 0.85
CA LYS A 71 9.86 5.27 1.16
C LYS A 71 8.46 4.90 0.65
N PHE A 72 7.70 5.85 0.12
CA PHE A 72 6.40 5.56 -0.49
C PHE A 72 6.58 4.62 -1.69
N ILE A 73 5.56 3.82 -1.97
CA ILE A 73 5.66 2.71 -2.91
C ILE A 73 4.85 3.03 -4.17
N GLU A 74 5.49 2.99 -5.33
CA GLU A 74 4.76 3.14 -6.59
C GLU A 74 3.95 1.88 -6.89
N PRO A 75 2.68 1.98 -7.34
CA PRO A 75 1.87 0.82 -7.71
C PRO A 75 2.52 -0.09 -8.74
N LYS A 76 3.31 0.49 -9.66
CA LYS A 76 4.06 -0.27 -10.67
C LYS A 76 5.14 -1.16 -10.05
N PHE A 77 5.84 -0.64 -9.05
CA PHE A 77 6.89 -1.38 -8.34
C PHE A 77 6.28 -2.53 -7.53
N LEU A 78 5.22 -2.27 -6.77
CA LEU A 78 4.55 -3.35 -6.03
C LEU A 78 3.96 -4.42 -6.96
N ARG A 79 3.38 -4.01 -8.09
CA ARG A 79 2.89 -4.94 -9.12
C ARG A 79 4.02 -5.82 -9.65
N MET A 80 5.16 -5.23 -9.99
CA MET A 80 6.32 -5.95 -10.51
C MET A 80 6.76 -7.06 -9.56
N ILE A 81 6.99 -6.74 -8.27
CA ILE A 81 7.40 -7.72 -7.26
C ILE A 81 6.38 -8.87 -7.15
N LEU A 82 5.09 -8.55 -7.15
CA LEU A 82 4.03 -9.55 -7.07
C LEU A 82 4.01 -10.47 -8.31
N GLU A 83 4.13 -9.91 -9.51
CA GLU A 83 4.10 -10.66 -10.77
C GLU A 83 5.34 -11.54 -10.94
N GLU A 84 6.53 -11.04 -10.57
CA GLU A 84 7.78 -11.81 -10.55
C GLU A 84 7.72 -12.99 -9.57
N ASN A 85 6.97 -12.84 -8.48
CA ASN A 85 6.77 -13.87 -7.46
C ASN A 85 5.52 -14.73 -7.68
N GLY A 86 5.03 -14.81 -8.92
CA GLY A 86 3.97 -15.75 -9.30
C GLY A 86 2.59 -15.35 -8.75
N CYS A 87 2.33 -14.06 -8.55
CA CYS A 87 1.00 -13.55 -8.25
C CYS A 87 0.42 -12.80 -9.46
N SER A 88 -0.89 -12.76 -9.55
CA SER A 88 -1.60 -11.94 -10.54
C SER A 88 -2.33 -10.80 -9.85
N VAL A 89 -2.03 -9.55 -10.22
CA VAL A 89 -2.77 -8.39 -9.71
C VAL A 89 -4.17 -8.35 -10.34
N ARG A 90 -5.21 -8.28 -9.49
CA ARG A 90 -6.63 -8.27 -9.91
C ARG A 90 -7.27 -6.90 -9.75
N LEU A 91 -6.84 -6.12 -8.77
CA LEU A 91 -7.43 -4.84 -8.45
C LEU A 91 -6.35 -3.83 -8.05
N LEU A 92 -6.52 -2.59 -8.49
CA LEU A 92 -5.79 -1.44 -8.01
C LEU A 92 -6.77 -0.27 -7.93
N HIS A 93 -7.01 0.24 -6.73
CA HIS A 93 -7.93 1.36 -6.47
C HIS A 93 -7.26 2.42 -5.63
N GLY A 94 -7.60 3.68 -5.85
CA GLY A 94 -7.14 4.75 -4.97
C GLY A 94 -8.04 4.88 -3.74
N MET A 95 -7.48 5.42 -2.67
CA MET A 95 -8.18 5.72 -1.43
C MET A 95 -7.88 7.14 -0.97
N ILE A 96 -8.89 7.80 -0.41
CA ILE A 96 -8.75 9.14 0.15
C ILE A 96 -9.41 9.23 1.53
N TYR A 97 -8.70 9.86 2.46
CA TYR A 97 -9.17 10.15 3.80
C TYR A 97 -9.72 11.57 3.86
N ASN A 98 -10.93 11.72 4.39
CA ASN A 98 -11.51 13.00 4.73
C ASN A 98 -11.35 13.25 6.24
N PRO A 99 -10.51 14.22 6.66
CA PRO A 99 -10.29 14.50 8.07
C PRO A 99 -11.46 15.21 8.75
N LEU A 100 -12.29 15.93 8.00
CA LEU A 100 -13.44 16.66 8.55
C LEU A 100 -14.55 15.70 8.99
N THR A 101 -14.74 14.64 8.21
CA THR A 101 -15.73 13.60 8.53
C THR A 101 -15.10 12.41 9.24
N ASN A 102 -13.78 12.28 9.26
CA ASN A 102 -13.05 11.10 9.70
C ASN A 102 -13.48 9.82 8.95
N HIS A 103 -13.60 9.90 7.62
CA HIS A 103 -14.00 8.76 6.78
C HIS A 103 -13.01 8.51 5.65
N TRP A 104 -12.80 7.23 5.36
CA TRP A 104 -12.12 6.77 4.16
C TRP A 104 -13.12 6.51 3.05
N SER A 105 -12.73 6.80 1.81
CA SER A 105 -13.54 6.54 0.63
C SER A 105 -12.68 6.03 -0.53
N TRP A 106 -13.29 5.21 -1.37
CA TRP A 106 -12.70 4.77 -2.62
C TRP A 106 -12.69 5.90 -3.64
N ASN A 107 -11.62 6.01 -4.41
CA ASN A 107 -11.54 6.90 -5.53
C ASN A 107 -10.92 6.18 -6.75
N ARG A 108 -11.01 6.80 -7.93
CA ARG A 108 -10.38 6.28 -9.15
C ARG A 108 -8.88 6.58 -9.24
N SER A 109 -8.37 7.51 -8.41
CA SER A 109 -7.03 8.04 -8.53
C SER A 109 -6.09 7.46 -7.47
N THR A 110 -5.09 6.70 -7.92
CA THR A 110 -4.05 6.17 -7.03
C THR A 110 -3.00 7.23 -6.64
N SER A 111 -3.24 8.52 -6.87
CA SER A 111 -2.22 9.56 -6.67
C SER A 111 -1.78 9.76 -5.21
N ILE A 112 -2.62 9.42 -4.22
CA ILE A 112 -2.29 9.60 -2.80
C ILE A 112 -2.09 8.23 -2.14
N ASN A 113 -3.18 7.57 -1.74
CA ASN A 113 -3.14 6.22 -1.19
C ASN A 113 -3.78 5.26 -2.19
N TYR A 114 -3.42 3.99 -2.13
CA TYR A 114 -4.03 2.98 -2.97
C TYR A 114 -4.15 1.64 -2.25
N ALA A 115 -5.14 0.86 -2.66
CA ALA A 115 -5.30 -0.53 -2.31
C ALA A 115 -5.03 -1.40 -3.55
N LEU A 116 -4.32 -2.51 -3.35
CA LEU A 116 -4.02 -3.49 -4.38
C LEU A 116 -4.48 -4.88 -3.90
N VAL A 117 -5.11 -5.62 -4.80
CA VAL A 117 -5.47 -7.03 -4.57
C VAL A 117 -4.73 -7.90 -5.58
N ALA A 118 -4.05 -8.93 -5.10
CA ALA A 118 -3.38 -9.92 -5.92
C ALA A 118 -3.77 -11.35 -5.51
N ILE A 119 -3.71 -12.28 -6.45
CA ILE A 119 -3.96 -13.70 -6.22
C ILE A 119 -2.68 -14.47 -6.50
N LYS A 120 -2.26 -15.31 -5.55
CA LYS A 120 -1.12 -16.20 -5.75
C LYS A 120 -1.49 -17.33 -6.73
N ASN A 121 -0.71 -17.49 -7.79
CA ASN A 121 -0.97 -18.47 -8.85
C ASN A 121 -0.65 -19.91 -8.45
#